data_AF-A0A914X7D7-F1
#
_entry.id   AF-A0A914X7D7-F1
#
_cell.length_a   1.000
_cell.length_b   1.000
_cell.length_c   1.000
_cell.angle_alpha   90.00
_cell.angle_beta   90.00
_cell.angle_gamma   90.00
#
_symmetry.space_group_name_H-M   'P 1'
#
loop_
_entity.id
_entity.type
_entity.pdbx_description
1 polymer ?
#
loop_
_entity_poly.entity_id
_entity_poly.type
_entity_poly.pdbx_seq_one_letter_code
_entity_poly.pdbx_strand_id
1 'polypeptide(L)'
;MVESNNMLAMMWDQSVADGAQQWADCCINSYSQASGVGETIYVQTGGAMDAQSNFLAAVTAWWSELTSAFAYNSPFNIYPGSSSAHNFTQLAWANTFTVGCGFAKCTNNIYTGQTAGFVVCHFSSQGNIAGQPIYNPNPGGSCNSGATCSFASQSSTCDSRGLCVKSSPTPAPPNCLTTTAPTTVVTTTVVTTTMATTILTTTMSTTVMSTTTTGTTSTPLATTSTTLATTSTTMATTTTTLTTTTTTLATTTTTLATTTTTLATTSTTLATTTTTLATTTTTLATTSTTTGTTTTTTTGCPSQASLIAPCDQAAVVTEINSLRSQLSRGLLVDRNNDKMVESNNMLAMLWDQSVADGAQQWADCCSNSYSQASGVGETIYVQTGGAMDAQSNFLAAVTAWWSELTSAFAYNSPFNIYPGSSSAHNFTQLAWANTYTVGCGFAKCTNNIFTGQTAGFVVCRFSSQ
;
A
#
# COMPACT_ATOMS: atom_id res chain seq x y z
N MET A 1 -0.88 26.48 -0.87
CA MET A 1 -0.27 25.85 0.31
C MET A 1 1.10 26.47 0.54
N VAL A 2 1.74 26.23 1.69
CA VAL A 2 3.09 26.72 2.03
C VAL A 2 4.18 25.84 1.38
N GLU A 3 5.39 26.36 1.20
CA GLU A 3 6.52 25.62 0.62
C GLU A 3 7.05 24.53 1.57
N SER A 4 7.74 23.53 1.03
CA SER A 4 8.32 22.38 1.76
C SER A 4 9.80 22.25 1.46
N ASN A 5 10.63 21.88 2.45
CA ASN A 5 12.05 21.55 2.25
C ASN A 5 12.38 20.07 2.46
N ASN A 6 11.36 19.20 2.54
CA ASN A 6 11.54 17.81 2.93
C ASN A 6 10.78 16.79 2.10
N MET A 7 10.26 17.20 0.95
CA MET A 7 9.52 16.32 0.05
C MET A 7 10.45 15.27 -0.54
N LEU A 8 10.28 13.99 -0.20
CA LEU A 8 11.03 12.92 -0.83
C LEU A 8 10.58 12.72 -2.28
N ALA A 9 11.55 12.44 -3.16
CA ALA A 9 11.24 12.01 -4.52
C ALA A 9 10.64 10.61 -4.49
N MET A 10 9.48 10.44 -5.13
CA MET A 10 8.84 9.14 -5.30
C MET A 10 9.67 8.26 -6.26
N MET A 11 9.78 6.98 -5.90
CA MET A 11 10.44 5.94 -6.68
C MET A 11 9.44 4.82 -6.97
N TRP A 12 9.55 4.19 -8.13
CA TRP A 12 8.76 3.00 -8.42
C TRP A 12 9.29 1.81 -7.63
N ASP A 13 8.41 1.08 -6.97
CA ASP A 13 8.71 -0.20 -6.33
C ASP A 13 7.79 -1.29 -6.90
N GLN A 14 8.40 -2.31 -7.50
CA GLN A 14 7.66 -3.38 -8.16
C GLN A 14 6.86 -4.24 -7.17
N SER A 15 7.39 -4.48 -5.96
CA SER A 15 6.68 -5.27 -4.95
C SER A 15 5.43 -4.56 -4.45
N VAL A 16 5.51 -3.23 -4.34
CA VAL A 16 4.36 -2.37 -4.03
C VAL A 16 3.36 -2.36 -5.19
N ALA A 17 3.84 -2.37 -6.43
CA ALA A 17 2.98 -2.42 -7.62
C ALA A 17 2.25 -3.75 -7.76
N ASP A 18 2.89 -4.86 -7.42
CA ASP A 18 2.28 -6.19 -7.45
C ASP A 18 1.10 -6.26 -6.46
N GLY A 19 1.24 -5.67 -5.26
CA GLY A 19 0.14 -5.55 -4.29
C GLY A 19 -1.01 -4.67 -4.80
N ALA A 20 -0.69 -3.52 -5.40
CA ALA A 20 -1.68 -2.63 -5.98
C ALA A 20 -2.42 -3.29 -7.16
N GLN A 21 -1.72 -4.05 -8.00
CA GLN A 21 -2.31 -4.80 -9.10
C GLN A 21 -3.25 -5.89 -8.63
N GLN A 22 -2.84 -6.67 -7.62
CA GLN A 22 -3.73 -7.68 -7.01
C GLN A 22 -5.03 -7.05 -6.51
N TRP A 23 -4.96 -5.87 -5.89
CA TRP A 23 -6.17 -5.17 -5.44
C TRP A 23 -7.00 -4.60 -6.60
N ALA A 24 -6.35 -4.02 -7.61
CA ALA A 24 -7.05 -3.54 -8.81
C ALA A 24 -7.83 -4.68 -9.49
N ASP A 25 -7.21 -5.87 -9.60
CA ASP A 25 -7.82 -7.06 -10.20
C ASP A 25 -9.07 -7.53 -9.44
N CYS A 26 -9.21 -7.17 -8.16
CA CYS A 26 -10.41 -7.46 -7.40
C CYS A 26 -11.61 -6.58 -7.79
N CYS A 27 -11.41 -5.48 -8.54
CA CYS A 27 -12.51 -4.63 -9.03
C CYS A 27 -13.42 -4.04 -7.94
N ILE A 28 -12.87 -3.77 -6.75
CA ILE A 28 -13.58 -3.24 -5.59
C ILE A 28 -13.37 -1.73 -5.49
N ASN A 29 -14.45 -0.94 -5.42
CA ASN A 29 -14.37 0.51 -5.24
C ASN A 29 -14.23 0.91 -3.77
N SER A 30 -13.22 0.35 -3.11
CA SER A 30 -12.92 0.63 -1.71
C SER A 30 -11.47 0.27 -1.43
N TYR A 31 -10.95 0.78 -0.32
CA TYR A 31 -9.56 0.61 0.05
C TYR A 31 -9.29 -0.83 0.56
N SER A 32 -8.13 -1.40 0.23
CA SER A 32 -7.69 -2.74 0.65
C SER A 32 -7.47 -2.87 2.16
N GLN A 33 -7.28 -1.73 2.86
CA GLN A 33 -6.91 -1.68 4.28
C GLN A 33 -5.61 -2.43 4.60
N ALA A 34 -4.72 -2.60 3.62
CA ALA A 34 -3.42 -3.22 3.83
C ALA A 34 -2.63 -2.47 4.93
N SER A 35 -2.21 -3.19 5.96
CA SER A 35 -1.56 -2.58 7.13
C SER A 35 -0.25 -1.89 6.75
N GLY A 36 -0.08 -0.64 7.18
CA GLY A 36 1.12 0.16 6.92
C GLY A 36 1.28 0.67 5.48
N VAL A 37 0.31 0.37 4.61
CA VAL A 37 0.32 0.78 3.20
C VAL A 37 -0.56 2.03 3.04
N GLY A 38 -0.01 3.04 2.36
CA GLY A 38 -0.82 4.13 1.84
C GLY A 38 -1.51 3.68 0.55
N GLU A 39 -2.72 4.14 0.28
CA GLU A 39 -3.46 3.69 -0.90
C GLU A 39 -4.26 4.83 -1.53
N THR A 40 -4.34 4.82 -2.86
CA THR A 40 -5.28 5.64 -3.62
C THR A 40 -6.04 4.77 -4.60
N ILE A 41 -7.29 5.14 -4.85
CA ILE A 41 -8.16 4.45 -5.81
C ILE A 41 -8.79 5.45 -6.77
N TYR A 42 -8.87 5.07 -8.03
CA TYR A 42 -9.58 5.79 -9.07
C TYR A 42 -10.38 4.81 -9.91
N VAL A 43 -11.65 5.13 -10.13
CA VAL A 43 -12.55 4.33 -10.94
C VAL A 43 -13.05 5.20 -12.08
N GLN A 44 -12.84 4.73 -13.31
CA GLN A 44 -13.32 5.39 -14.50
C GLN A 44 -14.37 4.55 -15.21
N THR A 45 -15.48 5.18 -15.56
CA THR A 45 -16.51 4.62 -16.42
C THR A 45 -16.52 5.38 -17.74
N GLY A 46 -16.63 4.65 -18.86
CA GLY A 46 -16.54 5.25 -20.20
C GLY A 46 -15.14 5.76 -20.56
N GLY A 47 -14.97 6.17 -21.82
CA GLY A 47 -13.66 6.53 -22.36
C GLY A 47 -12.76 5.32 -22.66
N ALA A 48 -11.46 5.58 -22.79
CA ALA A 48 -10.48 4.54 -23.08
C ALA A 48 -10.20 3.69 -21.84
N MET A 49 -10.24 2.36 -22.01
CA MET A 49 -10.05 1.37 -20.94
C MET A 49 -8.67 0.70 -21.04
N ASP A 50 -7.66 1.49 -21.40
CA ASP A 50 -6.24 1.11 -21.36
C ASP A 50 -5.55 1.68 -20.12
N ALA A 51 -4.52 0.99 -19.66
CA ALA A 51 -3.80 1.35 -18.44
C ALA A 51 -3.23 2.77 -18.50
N GLN A 52 -2.63 3.18 -19.62
CA GLN A 52 -1.97 4.47 -19.75
C GLN A 52 -2.96 5.63 -19.56
N SER A 53 -4.08 5.61 -20.29
CA SER A 53 -5.10 6.65 -20.19
C SER A 53 -5.70 6.73 -18.78
N ASN A 54 -5.96 5.58 -18.15
CA ASN A 54 -6.53 5.53 -16.81
C ASN A 54 -5.54 5.99 -15.74
N PHE A 55 -4.24 5.66 -15.84
CA PHE A 55 -3.23 6.18 -14.91
C PHE A 55 -3.10 7.69 -14.99
N LEU A 56 -3.07 8.29 -16.19
CA LEU A 56 -3.02 9.74 -16.33
C LEU A 56 -4.29 10.42 -15.78
N ALA A 57 -5.46 9.84 -16.06
CA ALA A 57 -6.73 10.33 -15.53
C ALA A 57 -6.78 10.26 -14.00
N ALA A 58 -6.32 9.14 -13.41
CA ALA A 58 -6.25 8.96 -11.97
C ALA A 58 -5.37 10.02 -11.29
N VAL A 59 -4.12 10.18 -11.74
CA VAL A 59 -3.21 11.18 -11.16
C VAL A 59 -3.76 12.59 -11.29
N THR A 60 -4.37 12.93 -12.43
CA THR A 60 -5.00 14.24 -12.64
C THR A 60 -6.17 14.46 -11.70
N ALA A 61 -7.05 13.46 -11.55
CA ALA A 61 -8.21 13.52 -10.68
C ALA A 61 -7.79 13.67 -9.21
N TRP A 62 -6.86 12.83 -8.74
CA TRP A 62 -6.33 12.90 -7.37
C TRP A 62 -5.68 14.25 -7.09
N TRP A 63 -4.88 14.79 -8.01
CA TRP A 63 -4.25 16.10 -7.80
C TRP A 63 -5.26 17.25 -7.74
N SER A 64 -6.40 17.12 -8.43
CA SER A 64 -7.46 18.15 -8.43
C SER A 64 -8.17 18.28 -7.07
N GLU A 65 -8.12 17.25 -6.22
CA GLU A 65 -8.69 17.27 -4.86
C GLU A 65 -8.09 18.37 -3.98
N LEU A 66 -6.86 18.81 -4.27
CA LEU A 66 -6.24 19.95 -3.60
C LEU A 66 -7.16 21.18 -3.60
N THR A 67 -7.78 21.47 -4.75
CA THR A 67 -8.56 22.70 -4.94
C THR A 67 -9.92 22.66 -4.26
N SER A 68 -10.46 21.46 -4.00
CA SER A 68 -11.73 21.27 -3.30
C SER A 68 -11.56 21.18 -1.78
N ALA A 69 -10.41 20.71 -1.29
CA ALA A 69 -10.19 20.47 0.14
C ALA A 69 -9.37 21.54 0.86
N PHE A 70 -8.53 22.32 0.16
CA PHE A 70 -7.65 23.31 0.77
C PHE A 70 -7.88 24.71 0.20
N ALA A 71 -8.14 25.68 1.07
CA ALA A 71 -8.18 27.09 0.69
C ALA A 71 -6.80 27.56 0.20
N TYR A 72 -6.80 28.50 -0.75
CA TYR A 72 -5.58 29.18 -1.19
C TYR A 72 -4.84 29.80 0.01
N ASN A 73 -3.53 29.57 0.10
CA ASN A 73 -2.69 29.96 1.24
C ASN A 73 -3.15 29.44 2.62
N SER A 74 -3.83 28.29 2.67
CA SER A 74 -4.07 27.62 3.96
C SER A 74 -2.73 27.40 4.68
N PRO A 75 -2.54 27.97 5.89
CA PRO A 75 -1.38 27.67 6.72
C PRO A 75 -1.45 26.25 7.28
N PHE A 76 -2.64 25.63 7.20
CA PHE A 76 -2.90 24.27 7.64
C PHE A 76 -2.48 23.30 6.56
N ASN A 77 -1.23 22.89 6.60
CA ASN A 77 -0.72 21.70 5.91
C ASN A 77 -0.99 20.43 6.72
N ILE A 78 -2.13 20.37 7.40
CA ILE A 78 -2.49 19.28 8.32
C ILE A 78 -3.57 18.45 7.63
N TYR A 79 -3.40 17.12 7.63
CA TYR A 79 -4.45 16.24 7.14
C TYR A 79 -5.60 16.19 8.16
N PRO A 80 -6.83 16.62 7.80
CA PRO A 80 -7.93 16.74 8.74
C PRO A 80 -8.61 15.40 9.05
N GLY A 81 -8.20 14.30 8.40
CA GLY A 81 -8.88 13.00 8.52
C GLY A 81 -10.14 12.85 7.64
N SER A 82 -10.35 13.73 6.66
CA SER A 82 -11.50 13.66 5.74
C SER A 82 -11.14 13.04 4.38
N SER A 83 -12.14 12.48 3.70
CA SER A 83 -11.98 11.76 2.43
C SER A 83 -11.80 12.66 1.20
N SER A 84 -12.18 13.94 1.27
CA SER A 84 -12.27 14.82 0.09
C SER A 84 -10.92 15.17 -0.55
N ALA A 85 -9.80 14.96 0.16
CA ALA A 85 -8.45 15.04 -0.39
C ALA A 85 -7.57 13.85 -0.05
N HIS A 86 -8.18 12.70 0.26
CA HIS A 86 -7.45 11.50 0.67
C HIS A 86 -6.39 11.10 -0.34
N ASN A 87 -6.73 11.12 -1.63
CA ASN A 87 -5.78 10.70 -2.66
C ASN A 87 -4.69 11.76 -2.79
N PHE A 88 -5.05 13.04 -2.93
CA PHE A 88 -4.06 14.12 -2.99
C PHE A 88 -3.05 14.06 -1.85
N THR A 89 -3.52 13.96 -0.60
CA THR A 89 -2.62 14.01 0.56
C THR A 89 -1.73 12.80 0.67
N GLN A 90 -2.14 11.63 0.15
CA GLN A 90 -1.27 10.46 0.07
C GLN A 90 -0.13 10.68 -0.95
N LEU A 91 -0.45 11.27 -2.11
CA LEU A 91 0.56 11.60 -3.12
C LEU A 91 1.53 12.70 -2.62
N ALA A 92 1.03 13.67 -1.85
CA ALA A 92 1.80 14.81 -1.35
C ALA A 92 2.56 14.52 -0.04
N TRP A 93 2.45 13.32 0.54
CA TRP A 93 3.01 13.01 1.85
C TRP A 93 4.55 12.96 1.82
N ALA A 94 5.22 13.90 2.48
CA ALA A 94 6.66 14.14 2.32
C ALA A 94 7.55 12.93 2.63
N ASN A 95 7.15 12.10 3.59
CA ASN A 95 7.95 10.96 4.01
C ASN A 95 7.62 9.67 3.22
N THR A 96 6.67 9.74 2.29
CA THR A 96 6.35 8.65 1.36
C THR A 96 7.20 8.78 0.11
N PHE A 97 7.95 7.72 -0.22
CA PHE A 97 8.98 7.80 -1.27
C PHE A 97 9.01 6.59 -2.20
N THR A 98 8.16 5.57 -1.98
CA THR A 98 7.95 4.53 -2.98
C THR A 98 6.48 4.35 -3.28
N VAL A 99 6.18 4.14 -4.55
CA VAL A 99 4.84 3.91 -5.07
C VAL A 99 4.88 2.76 -6.07
N GLY A 100 3.80 2.01 -6.12
CA GLY A 100 3.54 1.05 -7.17
C GLY A 100 2.05 1.05 -7.47
N CYS A 101 1.69 0.97 -8.75
CA CYS A 101 0.30 1.09 -9.17
C CYS A 101 -0.11 -0.09 -10.06
N GLY A 102 -1.37 -0.48 -9.94
CA GLY A 102 -2.02 -1.49 -10.74
C GLY A 102 -3.22 -0.93 -11.50
N PHE A 103 -3.54 -1.57 -12.61
CA PHE A 103 -4.73 -1.27 -13.41
C PHE A 103 -5.49 -2.55 -13.77
N ALA A 104 -6.80 -2.55 -13.55
CA ALA A 104 -7.69 -3.61 -14.02
C ALA A 104 -8.85 -3.05 -14.83
N LYS A 105 -9.16 -3.73 -15.94
CA LYS A 105 -10.38 -3.49 -16.71
C LYS A 105 -11.45 -4.46 -16.23
N CYS A 106 -12.44 -3.94 -15.51
CA CYS A 106 -13.48 -4.70 -14.86
C CYS A 106 -14.78 -4.61 -15.67
N THR A 107 -15.15 -5.68 -16.37
CA THR A 107 -16.40 -5.75 -17.15
C THR A 107 -17.58 -6.07 -16.25
N ASN A 108 -18.75 -5.47 -16.51
CA ASN A 108 -19.97 -5.67 -15.70
C ASN A 108 -19.74 -5.45 -14.20
N ASN A 109 -18.94 -4.44 -13.86
CA ASN A 109 -18.59 -4.17 -12.47
C ASN A 109 -19.83 -3.74 -11.68
N ILE A 110 -20.02 -4.34 -10.51
CA ILE A 110 -21.24 -4.21 -9.72
C ILE A 110 -21.48 -2.79 -9.17
N TYR A 111 -20.43 -2.02 -8.92
CA TYR A 111 -20.53 -0.65 -8.42
C TYR A 111 -20.92 0.34 -9.51
N THR A 112 -20.53 0.06 -10.75
CA THR A 112 -20.73 0.98 -11.88
C THR A 112 -21.85 0.52 -12.82
N GLY A 113 -22.26 -0.74 -12.75
CA GLY A 113 -23.22 -1.36 -13.67
C GLY A 113 -22.68 -1.54 -15.10
N GLN A 114 -21.40 -1.26 -15.35
CA GLN A 114 -20.81 -1.27 -16.68
C GLN A 114 -19.32 -1.66 -16.64
N THR A 115 -18.66 -1.60 -17.80
CA THR A 115 -17.20 -1.74 -17.82
C THR A 115 -16.55 -0.51 -17.20
N ALA A 116 -15.63 -0.75 -16.27
CA ALA A 116 -14.90 0.29 -15.56
C ALA A 116 -13.41 -0.03 -15.48
N GLY A 117 -12.58 1.00 -15.54
CA GLY A 117 -11.14 0.93 -15.27
C GLY A 117 -10.88 1.23 -13.80
N PHE A 118 -10.20 0.33 -13.10
CA PHE A 118 -9.78 0.50 -11.72
C PHE A 118 -8.29 0.75 -11.68
N VAL A 119 -7.89 1.89 -11.13
CA VAL A 119 -6.50 2.22 -10.85
C VAL A 119 -6.32 2.24 -9.35
N VAL A 120 -5.38 1.45 -8.86
CA VAL A 120 -4.97 1.41 -7.46
C VAL A 120 -3.50 1.78 -7.41
N CYS A 121 -3.10 2.67 -6.51
CA CYS A 121 -1.69 2.87 -6.17
C CYS A 121 -1.47 2.57 -4.70
N HIS A 122 -0.47 1.76 -4.40
CA HIS A 122 0.04 1.51 -3.06
C HIS A 122 1.31 2.30 -2.82
N PHE A 123 1.54 2.62 -1.54
CA PHE A 123 2.68 3.36 -1.06
C PHE A 123 3.27 2.63 0.15
N SER A 124 4.59 2.43 0.19
CA SER A 124 5.23 1.62 1.25
C SER A 124 5.17 2.24 2.64
N SER A 125 4.88 3.54 2.74
CA SER A 125 4.56 4.19 4.00
C SER A 125 3.19 4.82 3.94
N GLN A 126 2.35 4.41 4.88
CA GLN A 126 1.04 5.01 5.12
C GLN A 126 1.17 6.51 5.41
N GLY A 127 0.64 7.34 4.51
CA GLY A 127 0.43 8.77 4.74
C GLY A 127 -0.90 9.01 5.46
N ASN A 128 -1.50 10.17 5.26
CA ASN A 128 -2.88 10.46 5.68
C ASN A 128 -3.16 10.22 7.18
N ILE A 129 -2.18 10.54 8.03
CA ILE A 129 -2.34 10.43 9.48
C ILE A 129 -3.08 11.68 9.96
N ALA A 130 -4.27 11.50 10.53
CA ALA A 130 -5.09 12.62 11.00
C ALA A 130 -4.34 13.48 12.03
N GLY A 131 -4.40 14.80 11.85
CA GLY A 131 -3.72 15.77 12.72
C GLY A 131 -2.22 15.91 12.48
N GLN A 132 -1.60 15.11 11.60
CA GLN A 132 -0.20 15.25 11.22
C GLN A 132 -0.04 16.16 10.00
N PRO A 133 1.13 16.84 9.88
CA PRO A 133 1.42 17.61 8.69
C PRO A 133 1.73 16.71 7.49
N ILE A 134 1.23 17.10 6.31
CA ILE A 134 1.53 16.39 5.04
C ILE A 134 3.03 16.50 4.71
N TYR A 135 3.62 17.65 5.03
CA TYR A 135 5.04 17.96 4.88
C TYR A 135 5.45 19.08 5.85
N ASN A 136 6.75 19.31 6.02
CA ASN A 136 7.21 20.38 6.92
C ASN A 136 7.20 21.72 6.18
N PRO A 137 6.43 22.72 6.65
CA PRO A 137 6.45 24.05 6.06
C PRO A 137 7.85 24.66 6.17
N ASN A 138 8.35 25.21 5.07
CA ASN A 138 9.56 26.03 5.07
C ASN A 138 9.31 27.36 4.34
N PRO A 139 9.19 28.49 5.06
CA PRO A 139 9.10 29.81 4.45
C PRO A 139 10.33 30.21 3.63
N GLY A 140 11.45 29.49 3.78
CA GLY A 140 12.70 29.74 3.07
C GLY A 140 12.86 29.00 1.74
N GLY A 141 11.78 28.52 1.12
CA GLY A 141 11.85 27.81 -0.15
C GLY A 141 11.90 26.28 -0.04
N SER A 142 11.94 25.65 -1.21
CA SER A 142 12.30 24.25 -1.34
C SER A 142 13.74 23.97 -0.88
N CYS A 143 14.11 22.69 -0.78
CA CYS A 143 15.50 22.37 -0.52
C CYS A 143 16.40 22.90 -1.65
N ASN A 144 17.60 23.36 -1.29
CA ASN A 144 18.59 23.80 -2.27
C ASN A 144 19.29 22.58 -2.87
N SER A 145 19.46 22.53 -4.19
CA SER A 145 20.16 21.43 -4.88
C SER A 145 21.49 21.11 -4.21
N GLY A 146 21.72 19.83 -3.90
CA GLY A 146 22.91 19.33 -3.20
C GLY A 146 22.90 19.51 -1.68
N ALA A 147 21.92 20.22 -1.11
CA ALA A 147 21.77 20.31 0.34
C ALA A 147 21.27 19.00 0.93
N THR A 148 21.69 18.72 2.17
CA THR A 148 21.18 17.60 2.96
C THR A 148 19.74 17.85 3.36
N CYS A 149 18.88 16.85 3.18
CA CYS A 149 17.49 16.94 3.62
C CYS A 149 17.33 16.49 5.08
N SER A 150 16.80 17.36 5.94
CA SER A 150 16.79 17.24 7.41
C SER A 150 15.86 16.18 8.02
N PHE A 151 15.31 15.26 7.21
CA PHE A 151 14.29 14.28 7.64
C PHE A 151 14.67 12.84 7.37
N ALA A 152 15.69 12.61 6.56
CA ALA A 152 16.06 11.25 6.24
C ALA A 152 16.91 10.71 7.39
N SER A 153 16.42 9.68 8.06
CA SER A 153 17.20 8.76 8.88
C SER A 153 18.32 8.03 8.10
N GLN A 154 18.58 8.46 6.86
CA GLN A 154 19.51 7.97 5.87
C GLN A 154 20.05 9.19 5.08
N SER A 155 21.20 9.09 4.42
CA SER A 155 21.72 10.21 3.61
C SER A 155 20.78 10.51 2.43
N SER A 156 20.25 11.72 2.37
CA SER A 156 19.46 12.23 1.23
C SER A 156 19.96 13.61 0.80
N THR A 157 19.95 13.84 -0.51
CA THR A 157 20.36 15.11 -1.13
C THR A 157 19.22 15.68 -1.97
N CYS A 158 19.06 16.99 -1.94
CA CYS A 158 18.09 17.68 -2.78
C CYS A 158 18.53 17.69 -4.26
N ASP A 159 17.60 17.40 -5.16
CA ASP A 159 17.83 17.53 -6.60
C ASP A 159 17.46 18.93 -7.13
N SER A 160 17.65 19.15 -8.44
CA SER A 160 17.35 20.44 -9.09
C SER A 160 15.86 20.77 -9.17
N ARG A 161 14.97 19.82 -8.83
CA ARG A 161 13.52 20.03 -8.78
C ARG A 161 13.04 20.42 -7.38
N GLY A 162 13.95 20.48 -6.40
CA GLY A 162 13.60 20.74 -5.01
C GLY A 162 13.09 19.51 -4.26
N LEU A 163 13.40 18.30 -4.75
CA LEU A 163 13.01 17.03 -4.13
C LEU A 163 14.20 16.35 -3.45
N CYS A 164 13.95 15.75 -2.29
CA CYS A 164 14.93 14.99 -1.53
C CYS A 164 15.06 13.56 -2.07
N VAL A 165 16.24 13.22 -2.59
CA VAL A 165 16.53 11.89 -3.15
C VAL A 165 17.36 11.08 -2.16
N LYS A 166 16.91 9.86 -1.82
CA LYS A 166 17.66 8.92 -0.95
C LYS A 166 18.84 8.32 -1.70
N SER A 167 19.99 8.20 -1.03
CA SER A 167 21.18 7.51 -1.57
C SER A 167 21.04 5.98 -1.42
N SER A 168 20.30 5.30 -2.29
CA SER A 168 20.23 3.83 -2.34
C SER A 168 20.33 3.32 -3.79
N PRO A 169 20.88 2.12 -4.08
CA PRO A 169 21.25 1.74 -5.44
C PRO A 169 20.10 1.02 -6.16
N THR A 170 19.01 1.68 -6.57
CA THR A 170 18.10 1.15 -7.63
C THR A 170 17.02 2.15 -8.08
N PRO A 171 16.29 1.84 -9.17
CA PRO A 171 16.49 2.31 -10.53
C PRO A 171 15.85 3.68 -10.79
N ALA A 172 16.27 4.34 -11.87
CA ALA A 172 15.50 5.42 -12.49
C ALA A 172 14.04 4.98 -12.73
N PRO A 173 13.07 5.92 -12.91
CA PRO A 173 11.74 5.55 -13.42
C PRO A 173 11.88 4.57 -14.58
N PRO A 174 11.01 3.54 -14.70
CA PRO A 174 11.15 2.49 -15.71
C PRO A 174 11.47 3.11 -17.06
N ASN A 175 12.68 2.85 -17.58
CA ASN A 175 13.04 3.34 -18.89
C ASN A 175 12.16 2.57 -19.90
N CYS A 176 11.19 3.26 -20.49
CA CYS A 176 10.26 2.68 -21.45
C CYS A 176 10.93 2.18 -22.75
N LEU A 177 12.26 2.33 -22.88
CA LEU A 177 13.05 1.96 -24.06
C LEU A 177 13.76 0.61 -23.98
N THR A 178 13.60 -0.17 -22.90
CA THR A 178 14.26 -1.49 -22.80
C THR A 178 13.27 -2.63 -22.59
N THR A 179 12.43 -2.87 -23.59
CA THR A 179 11.89 -4.22 -23.85
C THR A 179 12.96 -5.01 -24.59
N THR A 180 13.80 -5.74 -23.86
CA THR A 180 14.51 -6.89 -24.43
C THR A 180 14.18 -8.13 -23.59
N ALA A 181 13.69 -9.15 -24.30
CA ALA A 181 13.41 -10.49 -23.81
C ALA A 181 14.61 -11.09 -23.04
N PRO A 182 14.39 -12.03 -22.11
CA PRO A 182 15.46 -12.55 -21.27
C PRO A 182 16.48 -13.29 -22.15
N THR A 183 17.66 -12.69 -22.31
CA THR A 183 18.77 -13.34 -22.99
C THR A 183 19.88 -13.60 -21.97
N THR A 184 20.25 -14.87 -21.92
CA THR A 184 21.24 -15.51 -21.04
C THR A 184 22.54 -14.70 -20.93
N VAL A 185 22.95 -14.41 -19.70
CA VAL A 185 24.18 -13.67 -19.38
C VAL A 185 25.40 -14.51 -19.76
N VAL A 186 26.13 -14.08 -20.80
CA VAL A 186 27.53 -14.49 -21.03
C VAL A 186 28.42 -13.43 -20.39
N THR A 187 29.13 -13.82 -19.33
CA THR A 187 30.10 -12.99 -18.62
C THR A 187 31.32 -12.78 -19.49
N THR A 188 31.63 -11.53 -19.88
CA THR A 188 32.93 -11.18 -20.47
C THR A 188 33.65 -10.21 -19.55
N THR A 189 34.81 -10.64 -19.07
CA THR A 189 35.70 -9.89 -18.18
C THR A 189 36.45 -8.81 -18.96
N VAL A 190 36.34 -7.54 -18.56
CA VAL A 190 37.17 -6.45 -19.11
C VAL A 190 38.26 -6.12 -18.09
N VAL A 191 39.51 -6.32 -18.50
CA VAL A 191 40.73 -5.92 -17.79
C VAL A 191 40.91 -4.42 -17.96
N THR A 192 41.04 -3.66 -16.87
CA THR A 192 41.43 -2.25 -16.89
C THR A 192 42.88 -2.09 -16.45
N THR A 193 43.70 -1.62 -17.40
CA THR A 193 45.09 -1.18 -17.21
C THR A 193 45.15 0.14 -16.45
N THR A 194 45.94 0.17 -15.38
CA THR A 194 46.29 1.36 -14.58
C THR A 194 47.39 2.18 -15.27
N MET A 195 47.10 3.43 -15.61
CA MET A 195 48.11 4.44 -15.95
C MET A 195 48.68 5.02 -14.64
N ALA A 196 49.99 4.83 -14.43
CA ALA A 196 50.74 5.42 -13.33
C ALA A 196 51.13 6.86 -13.68
N THR A 197 50.71 7.84 -12.88
CA THR A 197 51.15 9.23 -12.99
C THR A 197 52.37 9.44 -12.10
N THR A 198 53.54 9.52 -12.73
CA THR A 198 54.82 9.89 -12.12
C THR A 198 54.81 11.38 -11.73
N ILE A 199 55.01 11.71 -10.45
CA ILE A 199 55.29 13.08 -10.02
C ILE A 199 56.81 13.23 -9.86
N LEU A 200 57.39 14.09 -10.71
CA LEU A 200 58.78 14.55 -10.62
C LEU A 200 59.01 15.28 -9.28
N THR A 201 59.90 14.74 -8.45
CA THR A 201 60.50 15.50 -7.34
C THR A 201 61.64 16.35 -7.89
N THR A 202 61.41 17.65 -8.06
CA THR A 202 62.51 18.59 -8.36
C THR A 202 63.19 19.00 -7.06
N THR A 203 64.39 18.49 -6.86
CA THR A 203 65.37 18.95 -5.87
C THR A 203 65.77 20.41 -6.15
N MET A 204 65.71 21.27 -5.14
CA MET A 204 66.52 22.50 -5.09
C MET A 204 67.53 22.35 -3.95
N SER A 205 68.76 22.02 -4.33
CA SER A 205 69.93 22.08 -3.47
C SER A 205 70.35 23.54 -3.23
N THR A 206 70.83 23.74 -2.01
CA THR A 206 71.58 24.87 -1.49
C THR A 206 72.64 25.44 -2.42
N THR A 207 72.68 26.76 -2.56
CA THR A 207 73.91 27.52 -2.86
C THR A 207 74.11 28.58 -1.79
N VAL A 208 75.12 28.35 -0.95
CA VAL A 208 75.71 29.32 -0.04
C VAL A 208 76.66 30.19 -0.86
N MET A 209 76.48 31.52 -0.84
CA MET A 209 77.59 32.45 -0.99
C MET A 209 77.41 33.64 -0.05
N SER A 210 78.41 33.82 0.80
CA SER A 210 78.60 34.96 1.70
C SER A 210 78.70 36.28 0.94
N THR A 211 78.01 37.31 1.43
CA THR A 211 78.57 38.67 1.54
C THR A 211 77.97 39.38 2.74
N THR A 212 78.86 39.86 3.61
CA THR A 212 78.64 40.68 4.80
C THR A 212 78.08 42.06 4.48
N THR A 213 76.92 42.45 5.05
CA THR A 213 76.64 43.70 5.82
C THR A 213 75.14 44.03 5.89
N THR A 214 74.73 44.68 6.99
CA THR A 214 73.39 45.22 7.34
C THR A 214 72.42 44.25 8.03
N GLY A 215 72.57 44.13 9.36
CA GLY A 215 71.59 43.53 10.24
C GLY A 215 70.51 44.54 10.65
N THR A 216 69.32 44.41 10.05
CA THR A 216 68.01 44.79 10.67
C THR A 216 66.78 44.20 9.93
N THR A 217 66.96 43.37 8.90
CA THR A 217 65.83 42.79 8.11
C THR A 217 65.82 41.26 7.98
N SER A 218 66.77 40.54 8.61
CA SER A 218 66.92 39.08 8.46
C SER A 218 66.01 38.22 9.36
N THR A 219 65.54 38.76 10.47
CA THR A 219 64.66 38.06 11.43
C THR A 219 63.22 37.85 10.96
N PRO A 220 62.50 38.85 10.38
CA PRO A 220 61.12 38.65 9.94
C PRO A 220 60.98 37.70 8.73
N LEU A 221 62.00 37.62 7.88
CA LEU A 221 62.01 36.73 6.70
C LEU A 221 62.24 35.26 7.10
N ALA A 222 63.11 35.02 8.08
CA ALA A 222 63.31 33.69 8.66
C ALA A 222 62.03 33.18 9.35
N THR A 223 61.33 34.02 10.11
CA THR A 223 60.05 33.66 10.75
C THR A 223 58.95 33.36 9.72
N THR A 224 58.89 34.14 8.64
CA THR A 224 57.90 33.92 7.56
C THR A 224 58.17 32.60 6.83
N SER A 225 59.44 32.27 6.60
CA SER A 225 59.86 31.00 5.98
C SER A 225 59.50 29.80 6.86
N THR A 226 59.71 29.87 8.18
CA THR A 226 59.29 28.82 9.11
C THR A 226 57.77 28.65 9.17
N THR A 227 56.99 29.73 9.18
CA THR A 227 55.52 29.65 9.20
C THR A 227 54.97 29.04 7.91
N LEU A 228 55.59 29.32 6.77
CA LEU A 228 55.18 28.75 5.48
C LEU A 228 55.52 27.26 5.41
N ALA A 229 56.67 26.85 5.95
CA ALA A 229 57.04 25.44 6.08
C ALA A 229 56.06 24.67 6.99
N THR A 230 55.69 25.23 8.14
CA THR A 230 54.70 24.59 9.05
C THR A 230 53.29 24.54 8.46
N THR A 231 52.91 25.54 7.66
CA THR A 231 51.61 25.54 6.96
C THR A 231 51.59 24.47 5.87
N SER A 232 52.70 24.32 5.12
CA SER A 232 52.85 23.29 4.10
C SER A 232 52.79 21.87 4.69
N THR A 233 53.45 21.63 5.83
CA THR A 233 53.35 20.32 6.52
C THR A 233 51.94 20.05 7.04
N THR A 234 51.24 21.06 7.54
CA THR A 234 49.86 20.93 8.04
C THR A 234 48.88 20.64 6.91
N MET A 235 49.05 21.27 5.74
CA MET A 235 48.28 20.94 4.55
C MET A 235 48.54 19.52 4.08
N ALA A 236 49.80 19.08 4.03
CA ALA A 236 50.15 17.71 3.65
C ALA A 236 49.49 16.67 4.58
N THR A 237 49.54 16.87 5.90
CA THR A 237 48.87 15.98 6.86
C THR A 237 47.35 15.98 6.71
N THR A 238 46.74 17.13 6.39
CA THR A 238 45.30 17.24 6.15
C THR A 238 44.91 16.49 4.88
N THR A 239 45.71 16.61 3.81
CA THR A 239 45.48 15.88 2.55
C THR A 239 45.58 14.37 2.76
N THR A 240 46.57 13.90 3.53
CA THR A 240 46.71 12.47 3.87
C THR A 240 45.51 11.96 4.68
N THR A 241 45.04 12.74 5.65
CA THR A 241 43.87 12.38 6.47
C THR A 241 42.58 12.34 5.64
N LEU A 242 42.44 13.24 4.67
CA LEU A 242 41.30 13.25 3.77
C LEU A 242 41.33 12.02 2.83
N THR A 243 42.50 11.64 2.32
CA THR A 243 42.66 10.46 1.46
C THR A 243 42.40 9.15 2.20
N THR A 244 42.82 9.03 3.47
CA THR A 244 42.47 7.86 4.28
C THR A 244 40.97 7.81 4.59
N THR A 245 40.34 8.96 4.87
CA THR A 245 38.89 9.04 5.11
C THR A 245 38.08 8.66 3.86
N THR A 246 38.47 9.13 2.67
CA THR A 246 37.79 8.75 1.42
C THR A 246 37.95 7.27 1.10
N THR A 247 39.11 6.68 1.40
CA THR A 247 39.35 5.24 1.21
C THR A 247 38.45 4.40 2.15
N THR A 248 38.35 4.79 3.42
CA THR A 248 37.48 4.11 4.41
C THR A 248 36.00 4.24 4.02
N LEU A 249 35.59 5.39 3.48
CA LEU A 249 34.22 5.58 3.01
C LEU A 249 33.92 4.68 1.80
N ALA A 250 34.86 4.56 0.84
CA ALA A 250 34.73 3.67 -0.31
C ALA A 250 34.64 2.18 0.09
N THR A 251 35.37 1.75 1.12
CA THR A 251 35.24 0.38 1.65
C THR A 251 33.90 0.16 2.36
N THR A 252 33.40 1.17 3.08
CA THR A 252 32.10 1.10 3.76
C THR A 252 30.95 1.04 2.75
N THR A 253 31.01 1.84 1.68
CA THR A 253 29.99 1.81 0.61
C THR A 253 29.98 0.48 -0.15
N THR A 254 31.16 -0.10 -0.40
CA THR A 254 31.26 -1.44 -1.01
C THR A 254 30.63 -2.51 -0.11
N THR A 255 30.90 -2.45 1.21
CA THR A 255 30.32 -3.38 2.19
C THR A 255 28.81 -3.24 2.28
N LEU A 256 28.30 -2.00 2.23
CA LEU A 256 26.87 -1.74 2.24
C LEU A 256 26.19 -2.26 0.96
N ALA A 257 26.81 -2.08 -0.21
CA ALA A 257 26.32 -2.61 -1.48
C ALA A 257 26.27 -4.15 -1.50
N THR A 258 27.26 -4.83 -0.91
CA THR A 258 27.21 -6.29 -0.74
C THR A 258 26.11 -6.71 0.22
N THR A 259 25.86 -5.94 1.28
CA THR A 259 24.81 -6.23 2.26
C THR A 259 23.42 -6.04 1.66
N THR A 260 23.19 -4.98 0.87
CA THR A 260 21.91 -4.75 0.18
C THR A 260 21.65 -5.81 -0.87
N THR A 261 22.67 -6.24 -1.61
CA THR A 261 22.54 -7.36 -2.58
C THR A 261 22.15 -8.65 -1.86
N THR A 262 22.80 -8.93 -0.71
CA THR A 262 22.47 -10.10 0.11
C THR A 262 21.02 -10.03 0.63
N LEU A 263 20.58 -8.86 1.08
CA LEU A 263 19.22 -8.67 1.58
C LEU A 263 18.17 -8.81 0.46
N ALA A 264 18.45 -8.32 -0.75
CA ALA A 264 17.61 -8.52 -1.93
C ALA A 264 17.53 -10.00 -2.33
N THR A 265 18.65 -10.74 -2.26
CA THR A 265 18.64 -12.20 -2.48
C THR A 265 17.85 -12.94 -1.39
N THR A 266 17.93 -12.49 -0.13
CA THR A 266 17.12 -13.08 0.96
C THR A 266 15.64 -12.76 0.77
N SER A 267 15.29 -11.54 0.34
CA SER A 267 13.91 -11.13 0.06
C SER A 267 13.30 -11.93 -1.09
N THR A 268 14.04 -12.13 -2.18
CA THR A 268 13.59 -12.99 -3.31
C THR A 268 13.49 -14.46 -2.91
N THR A 269 14.41 -14.95 -2.07
CA THR A 269 14.32 -16.31 -1.48
C THR A 269 13.10 -16.44 -0.57
N LEU A 270 12.80 -15.42 0.22
CA LEU A 270 11.62 -15.40 1.07
C LEU A 270 10.36 -15.38 0.22
N ALA A 271 10.26 -14.49 -0.78
CA ALA A 271 9.13 -14.41 -1.70
C ALA A 271 8.87 -15.74 -2.44
N THR A 272 9.92 -16.38 -2.96
CA THR A 272 9.83 -17.72 -3.57
C THR A 272 9.43 -18.79 -2.56
N THR A 273 9.89 -18.70 -1.31
CA THR A 273 9.43 -19.58 -0.23
C THR A 273 7.96 -19.34 0.09
N THR A 274 7.47 -18.09 0.08
CA THR A 274 6.05 -17.77 0.26
C THR A 274 5.20 -18.29 -0.89
N THR A 275 5.65 -18.15 -2.14
CA THR A 275 4.98 -18.73 -3.31
C THR A 275 4.99 -20.25 -3.26
N THR A 276 6.09 -20.86 -2.83
CA THR A 276 6.20 -22.31 -2.63
C THR A 276 5.29 -22.78 -1.50
N LEU A 277 5.18 -22.02 -0.41
CA LEU A 277 4.28 -22.33 0.70
C LEU A 277 2.82 -22.16 0.29
N ALA A 278 2.49 -21.14 -0.49
CA ALA A 278 1.16 -20.91 -1.07
C ALA A 278 0.77 -22.04 -2.05
N THR A 279 1.67 -22.43 -2.95
CA THR A 279 1.44 -23.59 -3.83
C THR A 279 1.38 -24.89 -3.05
N THR A 280 2.17 -25.03 -1.97
CA THR A 280 2.10 -26.20 -1.08
C THR A 280 0.78 -26.21 -0.33
N THR A 281 0.24 -25.09 0.18
CA THR A 281 -1.09 -25.04 0.80
C THR A 281 -2.20 -25.27 -0.22
N THR A 282 -2.10 -24.77 -1.45
CA THR A 282 -3.04 -25.14 -2.53
C THR A 282 -2.94 -26.62 -2.88
N THR A 283 -1.73 -27.19 -2.91
CA THR A 283 -1.50 -28.62 -3.17
C THR A 283 -1.98 -29.47 -2.00
N LEU A 284 -1.84 -29.02 -0.76
CA LEU A 284 -2.32 -29.69 0.45
C LEU A 284 -3.85 -29.57 0.56
N ALA A 285 -4.44 -28.45 0.15
CA ALA A 285 -5.89 -28.28 0.04
C ALA A 285 -6.47 -29.20 -1.04
N THR A 286 -5.81 -29.29 -2.20
CA THR A 286 -6.22 -30.21 -3.28
C THR A 286 -5.94 -31.68 -2.96
N THR A 287 -4.89 -31.97 -2.18
CA THR A 287 -4.61 -33.33 -1.68
C THR A 287 -5.57 -33.70 -0.55
N SER A 288 -5.98 -32.77 0.31
CA SER A 288 -7.07 -32.96 1.28
C SER A 288 -8.41 -33.21 0.59
N THR A 289 -8.69 -32.59 -0.55
CA THR A 289 -9.90 -32.92 -1.34
C THR A 289 -9.79 -34.26 -2.09
N THR A 290 -8.60 -34.75 -2.43
CA THR A 290 -8.42 -36.10 -3.02
C THR A 290 -8.28 -37.23 -1.99
N THR A 291 -7.83 -36.94 -0.77
CA THR A 291 -7.71 -37.93 0.33
C THR A 291 -8.93 -37.91 1.25
N GLY A 292 -9.84 -36.94 1.08
CA GLY A 292 -11.13 -36.82 1.78
C GLY A 292 -12.27 -37.65 1.17
N THR A 293 -12.02 -38.57 0.24
CA THR A 293 -13.07 -39.43 -0.34
C THR A 293 -13.53 -40.55 0.61
N THR A 294 -13.07 -40.61 1.86
CA THR A 294 -13.64 -41.58 2.83
C THR A 294 -13.58 -41.05 4.26
N THR A 295 -14.30 -39.97 4.54
CA THR A 295 -14.76 -39.73 5.93
C THR A 295 -16.14 -39.09 5.92
N THR A 296 -17.13 -39.94 6.20
CA THR A 296 -18.47 -39.56 6.64
C THR A 296 -18.42 -38.69 7.90
N THR A 297 -18.88 -37.44 7.80
CA THR A 297 -19.30 -36.63 8.95
C THR A 297 -20.55 -35.80 8.61
N THR A 298 -21.72 -36.41 8.83
CA THR A 298 -22.91 -35.84 9.52
C THR A 298 -23.39 -34.41 9.20
N THR A 299 -23.46 -34.02 7.93
CA THR A 299 -24.46 -33.04 7.45
C THR A 299 -24.91 -33.48 6.07
N GLY A 300 -26.22 -33.69 5.87
CA GLY A 300 -26.78 -34.32 4.66
C GLY A 300 -26.69 -33.50 3.37
N CYS A 301 -25.78 -32.53 3.29
CA CYS A 301 -25.64 -31.64 2.14
C CYS A 301 -24.55 -32.16 1.20
N PRO A 302 -24.75 -32.06 -0.13
CA PRO A 302 -23.69 -32.40 -1.08
C PRO A 302 -22.52 -31.42 -0.89
N SER A 303 -21.27 -31.88 -1.01
CA SER A 303 -20.13 -30.97 -1.03
C SER A 303 -19.93 -30.45 -2.46
N GLN A 304 -19.74 -29.14 -2.61
CA GLN A 304 -19.35 -28.52 -3.89
C GLN A 304 -17.95 -27.92 -3.84
N ALA A 305 -17.31 -27.78 -5.00
CA ALA A 305 -16.04 -27.05 -5.08
C ALA A 305 -16.30 -25.58 -4.74
N SER A 306 -15.48 -25.01 -3.84
CA SER A 306 -15.62 -23.61 -3.47
C SER A 306 -15.42 -22.72 -4.71
N LEU A 307 -16.36 -21.80 -4.90
CA LEU A 307 -16.35 -20.81 -5.98
C LEU A 307 -15.85 -19.44 -5.50
N ILE A 308 -15.39 -19.35 -4.25
CA ILE A 308 -14.98 -18.11 -3.58
C ILE A 308 -13.48 -17.91 -3.79
N ALA A 309 -13.12 -16.87 -4.52
CA ALA A 309 -11.75 -16.38 -4.66
C ALA A 309 -11.38 -15.42 -3.51
N PRO A 310 -10.08 -15.18 -3.24
CA PRO A 310 -9.64 -14.22 -2.23
C PRO A 310 -10.21 -12.81 -2.39
N CYS A 311 -10.39 -12.34 -3.63
CA CYS A 311 -11.02 -11.05 -3.91
C CYS A 311 -12.49 -11.01 -3.45
N ASP A 312 -13.21 -12.13 -3.49
CA ASP A 312 -14.61 -12.20 -3.04
C ASP A 312 -14.69 -12.06 -1.52
N GLN A 313 -13.74 -12.68 -0.82
CA GLN A 313 -13.60 -12.56 0.65
C GLN A 313 -13.30 -11.12 1.04
N ALA A 314 -12.37 -10.48 0.33
CA ALA A 314 -12.02 -9.10 0.58
C ALA A 314 -13.16 -8.15 0.26
N ALA A 315 -13.92 -8.40 -0.82
CA ALA A 315 -15.11 -7.61 -1.17
C ALA A 315 -16.13 -7.59 -0.02
N VAL A 316 -16.43 -8.75 0.58
CA VAL A 316 -17.36 -8.86 1.71
C VAL A 316 -16.86 -8.04 2.90
N VAL A 317 -15.62 -8.27 3.33
CA VAL A 317 -15.05 -7.62 4.51
C VAL A 317 -14.99 -6.11 4.32
N THR A 318 -14.49 -5.67 3.17
CA THR A 318 -14.31 -4.26 2.86
C THR A 318 -15.63 -3.52 2.76
N GLU A 319 -16.66 -4.11 2.14
CA GLU A 319 -17.99 -3.50 2.05
C GLU A 319 -18.64 -3.37 3.43
N ILE A 320 -18.63 -4.46 4.22
CA ILE A 320 -19.18 -4.44 5.58
C ILE A 320 -18.46 -3.40 6.45
N ASN A 321 -17.12 -3.32 6.38
CA ASN A 321 -16.35 -2.34 7.13
C ASN A 321 -16.60 -0.90 6.69
N SER A 322 -16.77 -0.65 5.39
CA SER A 322 -17.18 0.66 4.87
C SER A 322 -18.50 1.11 5.49
N LEU A 323 -19.49 0.22 5.51
CA LEU A 323 -20.82 0.47 6.07
C LEU A 323 -20.77 0.66 7.60
N ARG A 324 -20.04 -0.19 8.32
CA ARG A 324 -19.80 -0.07 9.77
C ARG A 324 -19.09 1.24 10.13
N SER A 325 -18.12 1.68 9.33
CA SER A 325 -17.44 2.96 9.52
C SER A 325 -18.38 4.15 9.38
N GLN A 326 -19.22 4.15 8.33
CA GLN A 326 -20.23 5.20 8.14
C GLN A 326 -21.23 5.24 9.30
N LEU A 327 -21.71 4.08 9.75
CA LEU A 327 -22.59 3.96 10.90
C LEU A 327 -21.92 4.47 12.19
N SER A 328 -20.69 4.05 12.46
CA SER A 328 -19.93 4.45 13.65
C SER A 328 -19.69 5.96 13.73
N ARG A 329 -19.66 6.64 12.58
CA ARG A 329 -19.50 8.11 12.46
C ARG A 329 -20.84 8.85 12.42
N GLY A 330 -21.95 8.15 12.62
CA GLY A 330 -23.30 8.71 12.58
C GLY A 330 -23.67 9.29 11.21
N LEU A 331 -23.10 8.81 10.11
CA LEU A 331 -23.35 9.38 8.77
C LEU A 331 -24.64 8.86 8.13
N LEU A 332 -25.26 7.84 8.73
CA LEU A 332 -26.44 7.16 8.20
C LEU A 332 -27.71 7.59 8.94
N VAL A 333 -28.85 7.44 8.27
CA VAL A 333 -30.18 7.64 8.84
C VAL A 333 -30.97 6.33 8.82
N ASP A 334 -31.95 6.21 9.70
CA ASP A 334 -32.87 5.08 9.78
C ASP A 334 -34.08 5.24 8.83
N ARG A 335 -35.08 4.35 8.95
CA ARG A 335 -36.33 4.42 8.16
C ARG A 335 -37.14 5.70 8.39
N ASN A 336 -37.07 6.29 9.57
CA ASN A 336 -37.78 7.52 9.91
C ASN A 336 -36.99 8.78 9.51
N ASN A 337 -35.84 8.61 8.87
CA ASN A 337 -34.90 9.68 8.54
C ASN A 337 -34.25 10.32 9.78
N ASP A 338 -34.21 9.59 10.90
CA ASP A 338 -33.49 9.97 12.11
C ASP A 338 -32.01 9.56 11.99
N LYS A 339 -31.12 10.46 12.41
CA LYS A 339 -29.67 10.24 12.35
C LYS A 339 -29.25 9.16 13.34
N MET A 340 -28.47 8.17 12.86
CA MET A 340 -27.89 7.14 13.72
C MET A 340 -26.83 7.73 14.65
N VAL A 341 -26.76 7.22 15.88
CA VAL A 341 -25.77 7.65 16.87
C VAL A 341 -24.36 7.18 16.52
N GLU A 342 -23.36 7.97 16.90
CA GLU A 342 -21.96 7.59 16.78
C GLU A 342 -21.62 6.44 17.74
N SER A 343 -20.73 5.54 17.31
CA SER A 343 -20.21 4.45 18.13
C SER A 343 -18.76 4.72 18.52
N ASN A 344 -18.39 4.30 19.73
CA ASN A 344 -17.02 4.33 20.23
C ASN A 344 -16.40 2.92 20.39
N ASN A 345 -17.11 1.87 19.99
CA ASN A 345 -16.74 0.47 20.22
C ASN A 345 -17.02 -0.46 19.02
N MET A 346 -17.25 0.11 17.83
CA MET A 346 -17.47 -0.67 16.61
C MET A 346 -16.17 -1.36 16.17
N LEU A 347 -16.10 -2.69 16.27
CA LEU A 347 -14.94 -3.45 15.80
C LEU A 347 -14.91 -3.53 14.26
N ALA A 348 -13.71 -3.51 13.67
CA ALA A 348 -13.54 -3.84 12.27
C ALA A 348 -13.71 -5.36 12.06
N MET A 349 -14.43 -5.73 11.01
CA MET A 349 -14.63 -7.10 10.58
C MET A 349 -13.35 -7.67 9.95
N LEU A 350 -13.06 -8.92 10.24
CA LEU A 350 -12.00 -9.73 9.63
C LEU A 350 -12.61 -10.95 8.96
N TRP A 351 -11.97 -11.46 7.91
CA TRP A 351 -12.35 -12.76 7.35
C TRP A 351 -11.87 -13.89 8.27
N ASP A 352 -12.75 -14.83 8.59
CA ASP A 352 -12.41 -16.07 9.30
C ASP A 352 -12.73 -17.28 8.42
N GLN A 353 -11.68 -18.02 8.05
CA GLN A 353 -11.82 -19.17 7.16
C GLN A 353 -12.60 -20.33 7.82
N SER A 354 -12.47 -20.54 9.12
CA SER A 354 -13.20 -21.61 9.82
C SER A 354 -14.70 -21.32 9.88
N VAL A 355 -15.07 -20.04 10.06
CA VAL A 355 -16.45 -19.57 9.98
C VAL A 355 -16.98 -19.72 8.54
N ALA A 356 -16.15 -19.40 7.55
CA ALA A 356 -16.48 -19.53 6.13
C ALA A 356 -16.71 -20.98 5.70
N ASP A 357 -15.88 -21.92 6.18
CA ASP A 357 -16.04 -23.35 5.88
C ASP A 357 -17.41 -23.87 6.34
N GLY A 358 -17.84 -23.46 7.54
CA GLY A 358 -19.17 -23.79 8.05
C GLY A 358 -20.30 -23.13 7.23
N ALA A 359 -20.12 -21.89 6.79
CA ALA A 359 -21.09 -21.21 5.94
C ALA A 359 -21.18 -21.85 4.55
N GLN A 360 -20.05 -22.29 3.98
CA GLN A 360 -19.99 -22.99 2.69
C GLN A 360 -20.71 -24.33 2.74
N GLN A 361 -20.51 -25.11 3.81
CA GLN A 361 -21.24 -26.37 4.01
C GLN A 361 -22.75 -26.17 3.97
N TRP A 362 -23.26 -25.07 4.54
CA TRP A 362 -24.68 -24.76 4.48
C TRP A 362 -25.12 -24.21 3.13
N ALA A 363 -24.28 -23.39 2.49
CA ALA A 363 -24.54 -22.90 1.13
C ALA A 363 -24.71 -24.07 0.15
N ASP A 364 -23.88 -25.10 0.26
CA ASP A 364 -23.95 -26.27 -0.62
C ASP A 364 -25.26 -27.08 -0.49
N CYS A 365 -25.99 -26.90 0.63
CA CYS A 365 -27.32 -27.49 0.82
C CYS A 365 -28.38 -26.89 -0.13
N CYS A 366 -28.14 -25.69 -0.67
CA CYS A 366 -29.10 -24.96 -1.51
C CYS A 366 -30.50 -24.83 -0.88
N SER A 367 -30.54 -24.69 0.45
CA SER A 367 -31.77 -24.61 1.24
C SER A 367 -32.04 -23.17 1.63
N ASN A 368 -33.17 -22.59 1.21
CA ASN A 368 -33.57 -21.22 1.59
C ASN A 368 -34.11 -21.16 3.03
N SER A 369 -33.27 -21.55 4.00
CA SER A 369 -33.54 -21.54 5.42
C SER A 369 -32.26 -21.36 6.22
N TYR A 370 -32.38 -20.91 7.46
CA TYR A 370 -31.26 -20.82 8.39
C TYR A 370 -30.79 -22.21 8.82
N SER A 371 -29.48 -22.37 8.98
CA SER A 371 -28.83 -23.61 9.41
C SER A 371 -29.06 -23.95 10.88
N GLN A 372 -29.46 -22.96 11.69
CA GLN A 372 -29.55 -23.06 13.15
C GLN A 372 -28.21 -23.40 13.84
N ALA A 373 -27.09 -23.05 13.21
CA ALA A 373 -25.76 -23.25 13.80
C ALA A 373 -25.63 -22.52 15.15
N SER A 374 -25.18 -23.23 16.17
CA SER A 374 -25.01 -22.67 17.52
C SER A 374 -23.73 -21.84 17.64
N GLY A 375 -23.80 -20.70 18.33
CA GLY A 375 -22.62 -19.90 18.69
C GLY A 375 -22.11 -18.97 17.59
N VAL A 376 -22.83 -18.85 16.48
CA VAL A 376 -22.56 -17.92 15.38
C VAL A 376 -23.83 -17.15 15.01
N GLY A 377 -23.68 -15.92 14.56
CA GLY A 377 -24.71 -15.22 13.80
C GLY A 377 -24.78 -15.75 12.37
N GLU A 378 -25.93 -15.62 11.70
CA GLU A 378 -26.10 -16.08 10.32
C GLU A 378 -27.04 -15.15 9.54
N THR A 379 -26.67 -14.83 8.30
CA THR A 379 -27.52 -14.19 7.30
C THR A 379 -27.52 -15.02 6.03
N ILE A 380 -28.64 -15.05 5.32
CA ILE A 380 -28.79 -15.78 4.06
C ILE A 380 -29.31 -14.85 2.96
N TYR A 381 -28.92 -15.14 1.72
CA TYR A 381 -29.40 -14.40 0.56
C TYR A 381 -29.51 -15.33 -0.66
N VAL A 382 -30.58 -15.17 -1.41
CA VAL A 382 -30.84 -15.91 -2.65
C VAL A 382 -30.98 -14.90 -3.79
N GLN A 383 -30.13 -15.02 -4.79
CA GLN A 383 -30.22 -14.25 -6.02
C GLN A 383 -30.76 -15.11 -7.15
N THR A 384 -31.77 -14.60 -7.86
CA THR A 384 -32.26 -15.19 -9.11
C THR A 384 -32.03 -14.20 -10.26
N GLY A 385 -31.40 -14.68 -11.34
CA GLY A 385 -30.99 -13.82 -12.46
C GLY A 385 -29.76 -12.97 -12.16
N GLY A 386 -29.15 -12.41 -13.21
CA GLY A 386 -27.88 -11.69 -13.11
C GLY A 386 -26.65 -12.61 -13.14
N ALA A 387 -25.51 -12.08 -12.72
CA ALA A 387 -24.26 -12.83 -12.66
C ALA A 387 -24.27 -13.83 -11.49
N MET A 388 -23.77 -15.04 -11.73
CA MET A 388 -23.81 -16.17 -10.78
C MET A 388 -22.40 -16.51 -10.27
N ASP A 389 -21.58 -15.48 -10.08
CA ASP A 389 -20.28 -15.51 -9.40
C ASP A 389 -20.41 -15.07 -7.94
N ALA A 390 -19.47 -15.51 -7.09
CA ALA A 390 -19.51 -15.25 -5.65
C ALA A 390 -19.48 -13.75 -5.33
N GLN A 391 -18.59 -12.98 -5.97
CA GLN A 391 -18.44 -11.54 -5.73
C GLN A 391 -19.76 -10.78 -5.87
N SER A 392 -20.42 -10.93 -7.03
CA SER A 392 -21.66 -10.22 -7.34
C SER A 392 -22.78 -10.59 -6.38
N ASN A 393 -22.85 -11.86 -5.99
CA ASN A 393 -23.85 -12.36 -5.07
C ASN A 393 -23.60 -11.89 -3.63
N PHE A 394 -22.34 -11.84 -3.18
CA PHE A 394 -22.01 -11.30 -1.86
C PHE A 394 -22.33 -9.81 -1.75
N LEU A 395 -21.97 -9.01 -2.76
CA LEU A 395 -22.19 -7.57 -2.70
C LEU A 395 -23.69 -7.23 -2.83
N ALA A 396 -24.44 -7.99 -3.62
CA ALA A 396 -25.90 -7.92 -3.64
C ALA A 396 -26.51 -8.30 -2.27
N ALA A 397 -26.00 -9.35 -1.62
CA ALA A 397 -26.44 -9.78 -0.30
C ALA A 397 -26.19 -8.69 0.76
N VAL A 398 -24.96 -8.17 0.85
CA VAL A 398 -24.60 -7.10 1.80
C VAL A 398 -25.45 -5.85 1.58
N THR A 399 -25.66 -5.44 0.32
CA THR A 399 -26.53 -4.32 -0.03
C THR A 399 -27.97 -4.55 0.45
N ALA A 400 -28.53 -5.73 0.17
CA ALA A 400 -29.88 -6.08 0.56
C ALA A 400 -30.05 -6.11 2.09
N TRP A 401 -29.15 -6.78 2.79
CA TRP A 401 -29.14 -6.85 4.25
C TRP A 401 -29.02 -5.48 4.90
N TRP A 402 -28.11 -4.63 4.40
CA TRP A 402 -27.90 -3.30 4.97
C TRP A 402 -29.08 -2.35 4.70
N SER A 403 -29.79 -2.54 3.58
CA SER A 403 -30.98 -1.73 3.25
C SER A 403 -32.12 -1.85 4.27
N GLU A 404 -32.07 -2.86 5.15
CA GLU A 404 -32.98 -2.98 6.29
C GLU A 404 -32.89 -1.78 7.26
N LEU A 405 -31.74 -1.10 7.34
CA LEU A 405 -31.58 0.14 8.12
C LEU A 405 -32.63 1.19 7.74
N THR A 406 -32.77 1.46 6.45
CA THR A 406 -33.68 2.49 5.94
C THR A 406 -35.06 1.96 5.60
N SER A 407 -35.24 0.65 5.44
CA SER A 407 -36.53 0.06 5.06
C SER A 407 -37.31 -0.53 6.24
N ALA A 408 -36.65 -0.87 7.35
CA ALA A 408 -37.26 -1.63 8.44
C ALA A 408 -36.81 -1.21 9.85
N PHE A 409 -35.60 -0.68 10.01
CA PHE A 409 -35.08 -0.27 11.31
C PHE A 409 -35.63 1.12 11.68
N ALA A 410 -36.35 1.18 12.80
CA ALA A 410 -36.81 2.42 13.40
C ALA A 410 -36.07 2.64 14.71
N TYR A 411 -35.26 3.68 14.75
CA TYR A 411 -34.51 4.14 15.90
C TYR A 411 -35.47 4.74 16.93
N ASN A 412 -35.77 3.99 17.98
CA ASN A 412 -36.71 4.40 19.03
C ASN A 412 -36.10 4.37 20.44
N SER A 413 -34.77 4.24 20.56
CA SER A 413 -34.10 4.13 21.86
C SER A 413 -32.76 4.88 21.89
N PRO A 414 -32.45 5.63 22.96
CA PRO A 414 -31.16 6.33 23.13
C PRO A 414 -29.96 5.38 23.27
N PHE A 415 -30.17 4.06 23.33
CA PHE A 415 -29.13 3.06 23.54
C PHE A 415 -28.87 2.16 22.32
N ASN A 416 -29.37 2.52 21.13
CA ASN A 416 -29.21 1.71 19.91
C ASN A 416 -29.54 0.21 20.15
N ILE A 417 -30.65 -0.05 20.84
CA ILE A 417 -31.06 -1.39 21.25
C ILE A 417 -31.82 -2.04 20.10
N TYR A 418 -31.40 -3.26 19.73
CA TYR A 418 -32.15 -4.08 18.79
C TYR A 418 -33.55 -4.39 19.36
N PRO A 419 -34.64 -3.98 18.69
CA PRO A 419 -36.00 -4.10 19.23
C PRO A 419 -36.55 -5.53 19.16
N GLY A 420 -35.75 -6.52 18.73
CA GLY A 420 -36.20 -7.90 18.58
C GLY A 420 -37.12 -8.13 17.37
N SER A 421 -37.16 -7.22 16.39
CA SER A 421 -37.99 -7.41 15.19
C SER A 421 -37.27 -8.26 14.13
N SER A 422 -37.99 -9.21 13.55
CA SER A 422 -37.46 -10.05 12.46
C SER A 422 -37.23 -9.28 11.16
N SER A 423 -37.55 -7.99 11.07
CA SER A 423 -37.47 -7.23 9.82
C SER A 423 -36.14 -6.50 9.60
N ALA A 424 -35.29 -6.39 10.63
CA ALA A 424 -33.99 -5.70 10.55
C ALA A 424 -32.82 -6.55 11.08
N HIS A 425 -33.01 -7.87 11.13
CA HIS A 425 -32.06 -8.81 11.75
C HIS A 425 -30.76 -8.93 10.94
N ASN A 426 -30.81 -8.81 9.61
CA ASN A 426 -29.60 -8.89 8.81
C ASN A 426 -28.76 -7.63 8.99
N PHE A 427 -29.40 -6.45 8.91
CA PHE A 427 -28.72 -5.18 9.20
C PHE A 427 -28.08 -5.20 10.60
N THR A 428 -28.83 -5.58 11.64
CA THR A 428 -28.29 -5.56 13.00
C THR A 428 -27.16 -6.55 13.19
N GLN A 429 -27.17 -7.69 12.49
CA GLN A 429 -26.04 -8.63 12.49
C GLN A 429 -24.77 -8.02 11.90
N LEU A 430 -24.88 -7.34 10.74
CA LEU A 430 -23.74 -6.67 10.11
C LEU A 430 -23.25 -5.47 10.93
N ALA A 431 -24.15 -4.79 11.64
CA ALA A 431 -23.87 -3.61 12.47
C ALA A 431 -23.47 -3.94 13.92
N TRP A 432 -23.45 -5.22 14.32
CA TRP A 432 -23.24 -5.59 15.72
C TRP A 432 -21.81 -5.26 16.19
N ALA A 433 -21.66 -4.39 17.20
CA ALA A 433 -20.38 -3.79 17.56
C ALA A 433 -19.30 -4.81 17.94
N ASN A 434 -19.68 -5.85 18.69
CA ASN A 434 -18.75 -6.87 19.20
C ASN A 434 -18.49 -8.01 18.21
N THR A 435 -19.23 -8.10 17.10
CA THR A 435 -18.94 -9.04 16.03
C THR A 435 -17.77 -8.50 15.23
N TYR A 436 -16.71 -9.30 15.09
CA TYR A 436 -15.47 -8.86 14.44
C TYR A 436 -14.90 -9.88 13.45
N THR A 437 -15.55 -11.04 13.29
CA THR A 437 -15.23 -12.00 12.23
C THR A 437 -16.46 -12.33 11.39
N VAL A 438 -16.24 -12.47 10.08
CA VAL A 438 -17.22 -12.94 9.11
C VAL A 438 -16.59 -14.03 8.25
N GLY A 439 -17.37 -15.04 7.91
CA GLY A 439 -17.01 -16.02 6.89
C GLY A 439 -18.24 -16.38 6.09
N CYS A 440 -18.12 -16.34 4.76
CA CYS A 440 -19.25 -16.58 3.87
C CYS A 440 -19.02 -17.80 2.98
N GLY A 441 -20.12 -18.46 2.64
CA GLY A 441 -20.24 -19.53 1.67
C GLY A 441 -21.07 -19.09 0.47
N PHE A 442 -20.74 -19.61 -0.71
CA PHE A 442 -21.50 -19.39 -1.93
C PHE A 442 -21.67 -20.69 -2.71
N ALA A 443 -22.91 -21.00 -3.06
CA ALA A 443 -23.25 -22.13 -3.91
C ALA A 443 -24.09 -21.69 -5.10
N LYS A 444 -23.76 -22.24 -6.27
CA LYS A 444 -24.59 -22.11 -7.47
C LYS A 444 -25.59 -23.26 -7.52
N CYS A 445 -26.82 -22.96 -7.14
CA CYS A 445 -27.89 -23.95 -6.98
C CYS A 445 -28.65 -24.15 -8.30
N THR A 446 -28.43 -25.29 -8.96
CA THR A 446 -29.22 -25.73 -10.11
C THR A 446 -30.55 -26.31 -9.67
N ASN A 447 -31.64 -26.00 -10.38
CA ASN A 447 -33.00 -26.44 -10.03
C ASN A 447 -33.40 -26.02 -8.61
N ASN A 448 -33.24 -24.75 -8.27
CA ASN A 448 -33.72 -24.21 -7.00
C ASN A 448 -35.18 -24.63 -6.80
N ILE A 449 -35.47 -25.38 -5.73
CA ILE A 449 -36.77 -26.00 -5.48
C ILE A 449 -37.93 -25.00 -5.39
N PHE A 450 -37.62 -23.71 -5.23
CA PHE A 450 -38.61 -22.63 -5.12
C PHE A 450 -38.87 -21.90 -6.43
N THR A 451 -37.89 -21.83 -7.33
CA THR A 451 -37.99 -21.02 -8.57
C THR A 451 -37.82 -21.83 -9.85
N GLY A 452 -37.34 -23.07 -9.78
CA GLY A 452 -37.03 -23.91 -10.93
C GLY A 452 -35.86 -23.40 -11.79
N GLN A 453 -35.19 -22.33 -11.34
CA GLN A 453 -34.09 -21.68 -12.06
C GLN A 453 -32.76 -21.89 -11.33
N THR A 454 -31.66 -21.56 -12.02
CA THR A 454 -30.36 -21.43 -11.36
C THR A 454 -30.38 -20.21 -10.45
N ALA A 455 -29.95 -20.39 -9.20
CA ALA A 455 -29.87 -19.32 -8.20
C ALA A 455 -28.49 -19.31 -7.54
N GLY A 456 -28.01 -18.12 -7.19
CA GLY A 456 -26.88 -17.96 -6.30
C GLY A 456 -27.37 -17.99 -4.86
N PHE A 457 -26.78 -18.84 -4.02
CA PHE A 457 -27.12 -18.92 -2.62
C PHE A 457 -25.91 -18.52 -1.77
N VAL A 458 -26.11 -17.47 -0.97
CA VAL A 458 -25.11 -16.89 -0.09
C VAL A 458 -25.51 -17.16 1.35
N VAL A 459 -24.55 -17.63 2.13
CA VAL A 459 -24.67 -17.77 3.58
C VAL A 459 -23.48 -17.03 4.17
N CYS A 460 -23.70 -16.08 5.08
CA CYS A 460 -22.62 -15.47 5.84
C CYS A 460 -22.82 -15.76 7.32
N ARG A 461 -21.76 -16.20 7.98
CA ARG A 461 -21.72 -16.44 9.41
C ARG A 461 -20.82 -15.44 10.09
N PHE A 462 -21.17 -15.12 11.32
CA PHE A 462 -20.58 -14.04 12.10
C PHE A 462 -20.18 -14.54 13.48
N SER A 463 -19.00 -14.16 13.97
CA SER A 463 -18.54 -14.55 15.30
C SER A 463 -17.96 -13.37 16.08
N SER A 464 -18.08 -13.50 17.40
CA SER A 464 -17.53 -12.59 18.41
C SER A 464 -16.52 -13.32 19.32
N GLN A 465 -16.24 -14.60 19.04
CA GLN A 465 -15.29 -15.42 19.81
C GLN A 465 -13.86 -15.06 19.51
#